data_AF-A0A4Q3H0C6-F1
#
_entry.id   AF-A0A4Q3H0C6-F1
#
_cell.length_a   1.000
_cell.length_b   1.000
_cell.length_c   1.000
_cell.angle_alpha   90.00
_cell.angle_beta   90.00
_cell.angle_gamma   90.00
#
_symmetry.space_group_name_H-M   'P 1'
#
loop_
_entity.id
_entity.type
_entity.pdbx_description
1 polymer ?
#
loop_
_entity_poly.entity_id
_entity_poly.type
_entity_poly.pdbx_seq_one_letter_code
_entity_poly.pdbx_strand_id
1 'polypeptide(L)' 'MTTLLIAEHEHEVLKDSTNKALTAAGQLGGDVHVLVVGGGQG' A
#
# COMPACT_ATOMS: atom_id res chain seq x y z
N MET A 1 5.43 -16.03 -4.85
CA MET A 1 5.07 -15.64 -3.47
C MET A 1 4.29 -14.35 -3.59
N THR A 2 3.24 -14.15 -2.80
CA THR A 2 2.32 -13.02 -3.00
C THR A 2 2.29 -12.17 -1.74
N THR A 3 2.50 -10.87 -1.87
CA THR A 3 2.49 -9.92 -0.76
C THR A 3 1.20 -9.12 -0.79
N LEU A 4 0.47 -9.10 0.33
CA LEU A 4 -0.63 -8.16 0.54
C LEU A 4 -0.11 -6.95 1.33
N LEU A 5 -0.07 -5.80 0.66
CA LEU A 5 0.30 -4.52 1.23
C LEU A 5 -0.96 -3.76 1.65
N ILE A 6 -1.07 -3.39 2.92
CA ILE A 6 -2.13 -2.52 3.40
C ILE A 6 -1.65 -1.08 3.26
N ALA A 7 -2.34 -0.30 2.42
CA ALA A 7 -1.99 1.08 2.16
C ALA A 7 -2.69 2.01 3.15
N GLU A 8 -1.89 2.77 3.90
CA GLU A 8 -2.38 3.87 4.71
C GLU A 8 -2.52 5.13 3.87
N HIS A 9 -3.62 5.85 4.09
CA HIS A 9 -3.86 7.17 3.54
C HIS A 9 -4.51 8.09 4.57
N GLU A 10 -4.45 9.38 4.31
CA GLU A 10 -5.11 10.44 5.06
C GLU A 10 -5.61 11.49 4.06
N HIS A 11 -6.88 11.90 4.15
CA HIS A 11 -7.50 12.88 3.24
C HIS A 11 -7.15 12.65 1.77
N GLU A 12 -7.39 11.42 1.27
CA GLU A 12 -7.14 11.05 -0.14
C GLU A 12 -5.65 10.99 -0.55
N VAL A 13 -4.72 11.24 0.39
CA VAL A 13 -3.28 11.19 0.15
C VAL A 13 -2.69 9.94 0.80
N LEU A 14 -1.99 9.13 0.02
CA LEU A 14 -1.23 7.99 0.52
C LEU A 14 -0.04 8.48 1.36
N LYS A 15 0.17 7.85 2.52
CA LYS A 15 1.32 8.17 3.35
C LYS A 15 2.62 7.67 2.72
N ASP A 16 3.71 8.34 3.04
CA ASP A 16 5.07 7.96 2.60
C ASP A 16 5.47 6.55 3.09
N SER A 17 4.95 6.11 4.24
CA SER A 17 5.12 4.74 4.75
C SER A 17 4.62 3.68 3.76
N THR A 18 3.52 3.95 3.05
CA THR A 18 2.98 3.05 2.01
C THR A 18 3.96 2.89 0.85
N ASN A 19 4.61 3.97 0.41
CA ASN A 19 5.59 3.92 -0.68
C ASN A 19 6.85 3.13 -0.30
N LYS A 20 7.35 3.33 0.92
CA LYS A 20 8.49 2.57 1.46
C LYS A 20 8.17 1.08 1.56
N ALA A 21 6.99 0.76 2.07
CA ALA A 21 6.53 -0.62 2.19
C ALA A 21 6.34 -1.27 0.80
N LEU A 22 5.81 -0.54 -0.18
CA LEU A 22 5.67 -1.02 -1.57
C LEU A 22 7.04 -1.31 -2.20
N THR A 23 8.02 -0.42 -1.97
CA THR A 23 9.39 -0.60 -2.48
C THR A 23 10.07 -1.83 -1.87
N ALA A 24 9.84 -2.09 -0.58
CA ALA A 24 10.32 -3.30 0.08
C ALA A 24 9.61 -4.55 -0.47
N ALA A 25 8.28 -4.51 -0.62
CA ALA A 25 7.50 -5.61 -1.18
C ALA A 25 7.94 -5.97 -2.61
N GLY A 26 8.21 -4.98 -3.46
CA GLY A 26 8.74 -5.21 -4.80
C GLY A 26 10.11 -5.91 -4.81
N GLN A 27 10.98 -5.60 -3.84
CA GLN A 27 12.28 -6.26 -3.69
C GLN A 27 12.19 -7.69 -3.17
N LEU A 28 11.14 -8.04 -2.42
CA LEU A 28 10.89 -9.43 -2.00
C LEU A 28 10.54 -10.34 -3.18
N GLY A 29 10.11 -9.76 -4.31
CA GLY A 29 9.75 -10.46 -5.54
C GLY A 29 8.39 -11.14 -5.48
N GLY A 30 7.80 -11.34 -6.67
CA GLY A 30 6.44 -11.87 -6.81
C GLY A 30 5.36 -10.77 -6.84
N ASP A 31 4.10 -11.19 -6.80
CA ASP A 31 2.97 -10.28 -6.97
C ASP A 31 2.70 -9.46 -5.71
N VAL A 32 2.46 -8.16 -5.89
CA VAL A 32 2.08 -7.25 -4.80
C VAL A 32 0.64 -6.81 -5.00
N HIS A 33 -0.23 -7.17 -4.07
CA HIS A 33 -1.60 -6.67 -3.99
C HIS A 33 -1.64 -5.51 -3.00
N VAL A 34 -2.31 -4.42 -3.36
CA VAL A 34 -2.45 -3.26 -2.49
C VAL A 34 -3.91 -3.09 -2.09
N LEU A 35 -4.18 -3.15 -0.78
CA LEU A 35 -5.49 -2.86 -0.21
C LEU A 35 -5.46 -1.47 0.44
N VAL A 36 -6.17 -0.52 -0.16
CA VAL A 36 -6.37 0.82 0.40
C VAL A 36 -7.68 0.80 1.19
N VAL A 37 -7.63 1.06 2.49
CA VAL A 37 -8.81 1.01 3.37
C VAL A 37 -9.23 2.41 3.76
N GLY A 38 -10.37 2.86 3.22
CA GLY A 38 -10.93 4.20 3.44
C GLY A 38 -11.28 4.86 2.12
N GLY A 39 -12.49 4.61 1.62
CA GLY A 39 -12.94 5.17 0.35
C GLY A 39 -13.78 6.43 0.59
N GLY A 40 -13.26 7.59 0.18
CA GLY A 40 -13.98 8.87 0.09
C GLY A 40 -14.37 9.44 1.44
N GLN A 41 -14.13 10.74 1.64
CA GLN A 41 -14.89 11.46 2.66
C GLN A 41 -16.37 11.25 2.33
N GLY A 42 -17.15 10.79 3.31
CA GLY A 42 -18.61 10.88 3.26
C GLY A 42 -19.05 12.33 3.26
#